data_AF-A0A7V7UX45-F1
#
_entry.id   AF-A0A7V7UX45-F1
#
_cell.length_a   1.000
_cell.length_b   1.000
_cell.length_c   1.000
_cell.angle_alpha   90.00
_cell.angle_beta   90.00
_cell.angle_gamma   90.00
#
_symmetry.space_group_name_H-M   'P 1'
#
loop_
_entity.id
_entity.type
_entity.pdbx_description
1 polymer ?
#
loop_
_entity_poly.entity_id
_entity_poly.type
_entity_poly.pdbx_seq_one_letter_code
_entity_poly.pdbx_strand_id
1 'polypeptide(L)'
;MDTNQVSDMRLKQAGTINMLILVLLALFFLIVNVFTLTFSQFYLTAGIIVLIQGLSGLIKRDSTRSIFPILQQAAQYEKEKMGNEWYKYKRTGHIWSLVLGCMFILQSVLFSDSGDGVFQLEIVLMLIIAFTVFIMINISLIIHFRKVDQASTPVEFQGYTRKTYAVAFGVGIALGVLLIIFFVSLFLS
;
A
#
# COMPACT_ATOMS: atom_id res chain seq x y z
N MET A 1 14.85 16.98 16.26
CA MET A 1 15.88 16.00 15.85
C MET A 1 16.87 16.71 14.95
N ASP A 2 18.16 16.43 15.12
CA ASP A 2 19.18 16.92 14.18
C ASP A 2 19.09 16.14 12.84
N THR A 3 19.56 16.75 11.76
CA THR A 3 19.62 16.21 10.40
C THR A 3 20.20 14.80 10.33
N ASN A 4 21.29 14.53 11.05
CA ASN A 4 21.92 13.20 11.11
C ASN A 4 21.01 12.15 11.75
N GLN A 5 20.26 12.53 12.80
CA GLN A 5 19.30 11.65 13.47
C GLN A 5 18.10 11.34 12.57
N VAL A 6 17.63 12.32 11.79
CA VAL A 6 16.54 12.13 10.83
C VAL A 6 16.97 11.16 9.73
N SER A 7 18.18 11.34 9.18
CA SER A 7 18.72 10.45 8.14
C SER A 7 18.82 9.00 8.61
N ASP A 8 19.39 8.76 9.80
CA ASP A 8 19.47 7.42 10.40
C ASP A 8 18.08 6.80 10.65
N MET A 9 17.13 7.62 11.14
CA MET A 9 15.74 7.18 11.31
C MET A 9 15.10 6.79 9.98
N ARG A 10 15.26 7.59 8.92
CA ARG A 10 14.71 7.29 7.58
C ARG A 10 15.31 6.02 6.98
N LEU A 11 16.61 5.79 7.16
CA LEU A 11 17.27 4.57 6.69
C LEU A 11 16.70 3.33 7.39
N LYS A 12 16.56 3.38 8.71
CA LYS A 12 15.98 2.28 9.50
C LYS A 12 14.50 2.07 9.19
N GLN A 13 13.74 3.15 8.97
CA GLN A 13 12.33 3.09 8.55
C GLN A 13 12.21 2.39 7.19
N ALA A 14 13.01 2.79 6.20
CA ALA A 14 13.02 2.18 4.87
C ALA A 14 13.44 0.70 4.94
N GLY A 15 14.50 0.38 5.68
CA GLY A 15 14.94 -1.01 5.89
C GLY A 15 13.85 -1.88 6.52
N THR A 16 13.16 -1.36 7.53
CA THR A 16 12.06 -2.07 8.21
C THR A 16 10.89 -2.30 7.27
N ILE A 17 10.46 -1.28 6.53
CA ILE A 17 9.34 -1.38 5.57
C ILE A 17 9.69 -2.38 4.45
N ASN A 18 10.89 -2.30 3.88
CA ASN A 18 11.32 -3.20 2.82
C ASN A 18 11.42 -4.65 3.30
N MET A 19 11.97 -4.89 4.48
CA MET A 19 12.03 -6.23 5.07
C MET A 19 10.61 -6.79 5.27
N LEU A 20 9.68 -6.00 5.82
CA LEU A 20 8.29 -6.43 6.00
C LEU A 20 7.62 -6.75 4.67
N ILE A 21 7.82 -5.94 3.63
CA ILE A 21 7.26 -6.21 2.30
C ILE A 21 7.83 -7.50 1.73
N LEU A 22 9.14 -7.74 1.83
CA LEU A 22 9.76 -8.96 1.33
C LEU A 22 9.24 -10.20 2.06
N VAL A 23 9.06 -10.13 3.38
CA VAL A 23 8.45 -11.21 4.16
C VAL A 23 7.00 -11.45 3.72
N LEU A 24 6.21 -10.39 3.56
CA LEU A 24 4.82 -10.50 3.11
C LEU A 24 4.71 -11.07 1.68
N LEU A 25 5.60 -10.67 0.78
CA LEU A 25 5.68 -11.24 -0.56
C LEU A 25 6.04 -12.73 -0.50
N ALA A 26 7.07 -13.11 0.27
CA ALA A 26 7.44 -14.52 0.41
C ALA A 26 6.28 -15.37 0.97
N LEU A 27 5.57 -14.86 1.97
CA LEU A 27 4.37 -15.53 2.51
C LEU A 27 3.25 -15.62 1.47
N PHE A 28 3.01 -14.55 0.71
CA PHE A 28 2.02 -14.55 -0.37
C PHE A 28 2.33 -15.60 -1.44
N PHE A 29 3.58 -15.66 -1.91
CA PHE A 29 4.03 -16.68 -2.86
C PHE A 29 3.86 -18.09 -2.30
N LEU A 30 4.26 -18.32 -1.03
CA LEU A 30 4.08 -19.62 -0.38
C LEU A 30 2.60 -20.01 -0.33
N ILE A 31 1.72 -19.10 0.09
CA ILE A 31 0.29 -19.37 0.20
C ILE A 31 -0.30 -19.75 -1.16
N VAL A 32 -0.03 -18.96 -2.21
CA VAL A 32 -0.60 -19.19 -3.54
C VAL A 32 -0.07 -20.47 -4.21
N ASN A 33 1.17 -20.88 -3.91
CA ASN A 33 1.75 -22.09 -4.51
C ASN A 33 1.48 -23.37 -3.71
N VAL A 34 1.23 -23.27 -2.40
CA VAL A 34 0.95 -24.43 -1.54
C VAL A 34 -0.55 -24.72 -1.46
N PHE A 35 -1.39 -23.69 -1.42
CA PHE A 35 -2.84 -23.85 -1.33
C PHE A 35 -3.49 -23.62 -2.69
N THR A 36 -4.37 -24.54 -3.10
CA THR A 36 -5.23 -24.36 -4.26
C THR A 36 -6.41 -23.46 -3.87
N LEU A 37 -6.27 -22.16 -4.12
CA LEU A 37 -7.32 -21.17 -3.89
C LEU A 37 -8.08 -20.92 -5.19
N THR A 38 -9.39 -20.69 -5.12
CA THR A 38 -10.14 -20.13 -6.26
C THR A 38 -9.98 -18.61 -6.33
N PHE A 39 -10.25 -18.00 -7.48
CA PHE A 39 -10.26 -16.53 -7.60
C PHE A 39 -11.21 -15.89 -6.58
N SER A 40 -12.39 -16.47 -6.37
CA SER A 40 -13.36 -15.94 -5.40
C SER A 40 -12.80 -15.98 -3.97
N GLN A 41 -12.22 -17.12 -3.56
CA GLN A 41 -11.61 -17.27 -2.23
C GLN A 41 -10.44 -16.31 -2.01
N PHE A 42 -9.59 -16.14 -3.04
CA PHE A 42 -8.47 -15.20 -3.00
C PHE A 42 -8.96 -13.77 -2.75
N TYR A 43 -9.88 -13.29 -3.57
CA TYR A 43 -10.41 -11.93 -3.45
C TYR A 43 -11.19 -11.71 -2.15
N LEU A 44 -11.95 -12.70 -1.68
CA LEU A 44 -12.66 -12.61 -0.40
C LEU A 44 -11.68 -12.45 0.76
N THR A 45 -10.65 -13.30 0.79
CA THR A 45 -9.63 -13.29 1.84
C THR A 45 -8.85 -11.97 1.84
N ALA A 46 -8.40 -11.53 0.67
CA ALA A 46 -7.71 -10.25 0.52
C ALA A 46 -8.61 -9.07 0.94
N GLY A 47 -9.87 -9.08 0.52
CA GLY A 47 -10.86 -8.08 0.89
C GLY A 47 -11.07 -7.97 2.40
N ILE A 48 -11.27 -9.09 3.09
CA ILE A 48 -11.43 -9.14 4.55
C ILE A 48 -10.18 -8.59 5.25
N ILE A 49 -8.99 -9.03 4.85
CA ILE A 49 -7.71 -8.56 5.45
C ILE A 49 -7.58 -7.04 5.31
N VAL A 50 -7.82 -6.51 4.10
CA VAL A 50 -7.72 -5.08 3.80
C VAL A 50 -8.79 -4.27 4.55
N LEU A 51 -10.01 -4.78 4.69
CA LEU A 51 -11.06 -4.15 5.49
C LEU A 51 -10.67 -4.09 6.98
N ILE A 52 -10.20 -5.20 7.56
CA ILE A 52 -9.75 -5.23 8.96
C ILE A 52 -8.62 -4.22 9.16
N GLN A 53 -7.66 -4.15 8.24
CA GLN A 53 -6.56 -3.17 8.29
C GLN A 53 -7.09 -1.73 8.23
N GLY A 54 -8.01 -1.43 7.31
CA GLY A 54 -8.62 -0.10 7.17
C GLY A 54 -9.39 0.32 8.42
N LEU A 55 -10.25 -0.57 8.94
CA LEU A 55 -11.03 -0.33 10.15
C LEU A 55 -10.13 -0.14 11.38
N SER A 56 -9.14 -1.03 11.56
CA SER A 56 -8.17 -0.93 12.66
C SER A 56 -7.40 0.39 12.61
N GLY A 57 -7.08 0.86 11.41
CA GLY A 57 -6.44 2.17 11.21
C GLY A 57 -7.34 3.34 11.60
N LEU A 58 -8.60 3.33 11.21
CA LEU A 58 -9.58 4.35 11.60
C LEU A 58 -9.84 4.38 13.10
N ILE A 59 -9.90 3.20 13.75
CA ILE A 59 -10.08 3.08 15.20
C ILE A 59 -8.88 3.68 15.95
N LYS A 60 -7.65 3.48 15.45
CA LYS A 60 -6.43 4.03 16.05
C LYS A 60 -6.33 5.56 15.98
N ARG A 61 -7.12 6.22 15.12
CA ARG A 61 -7.21 7.68 14.97
C ARG A 61 -5.83 8.36 14.93
N ASP A 62 -5.48 9.08 16.00
CA ASP A 62 -4.28 9.91 16.12
C ASP A 62 -3.07 9.19 16.74
N SER A 63 -3.19 7.89 17.00
CA SER A 63 -2.14 7.12 17.66
C SER A 63 -0.97 6.87 16.72
N THR A 64 0.24 7.16 17.21
CA THR A 64 1.50 6.83 16.54
C THR A 64 2.05 5.46 16.96
N ARG A 65 1.32 4.72 17.82
CA ARG A 65 1.78 3.44 18.34
C ARG A 65 1.98 2.43 17.21
N SER A 66 3.16 1.81 17.22
CA SER A 66 3.53 0.73 16.32
C SER A 66 4.16 -0.41 17.11
N ILE A 67 4.10 -1.61 16.55
CA ILE A 67 4.82 -2.78 17.09
C ILE A 67 6.34 -2.57 16.92
N PHE A 68 6.74 -1.89 15.85
CA PHE A 68 8.14 -1.57 15.56
C PHE A 68 8.48 -0.17 16.08
N PRO A 69 9.41 -0.03 17.05
CA PRO A 69 9.75 1.26 17.64
C PRO A 69 10.17 2.31 16.62
N ILE A 70 10.92 1.91 15.59
CA ILE A 70 11.38 2.84 14.54
C ILE A 70 10.22 3.43 13.73
N LEU A 71 9.16 2.66 13.48
CA LEU A 71 7.98 3.16 12.77
C LEU A 71 7.17 4.10 13.66
N GLN A 72 7.14 3.84 14.97
CA GLN A 72 6.52 4.76 15.93
C GLN A 72 7.29 6.08 16.01
N GLN A 73 8.63 6.03 16.05
CA GLN A 73 9.49 7.22 16.05
C GLN A 73 9.26 8.06 14.78
N ALA A 74 9.25 7.43 13.61
CA ALA A 74 8.96 8.11 12.35
C ALA A 74 7.55 8.73 12.34
N ALA A 75 6.55 8.02 12.85
CA ALA A 75 5.17 8.52 12.92
C ALA A 75 5.03 9.72 13.88
N GLN A 76 5.76 9.72 15.01
CA GLN A 76 5.79 10.87 15.93
C GLN A 76 6.41 12.09 15.24
N TYR A 77 7.57 11.91 14.62
CA TYR A 77 8.23 12.98 13.87
C TYR A 77 7.36 13.55 12.73
N GLU A 78 6.73 12.69 11.93
CA GLU A 78 5.83 13.12 10.85
C GLU A 78 4.61 13.87 11.38
N LYS A 79 4.03 13.41 12.50
CA LYS A 79 2.89 14.05 13.15
C LYS A 79 3.26 15.46 13.66
N GLU A 80 4.42 15.61 14.26
CA GLU A 80 4.94 16.91 14.73
C GLU A 80 5.16 17.88 13.55
N LYS A 81 5.72 17.41 12.44
CA LYS A 81 5.97 18.23 11.23
C LYS A 81 4.70 18.66 10.50
N MET A 82 3.76 17.73 10.30
CA MET A 82 2.60 17.95 9.44
C MET A 82 1.38 18.48 10.22
N GLY A 83 1.33 18.31 11.54
CA GLY A 83 0.20 18.69 12.38
C GLY A 83 -1.11 18.03 11.92
N ASN A 84 -2.16 18.83 11.72
CA ASN A 84 -3.49 18.33 11.34
C ASN A 84 -3.53 17.63 9.97
N GLU A 85 -2.60 17.95 9.06
CA GLU A 85 -2.52 17.27 7.76
C GLU A 85 -2.04 15.82 7.91
N TRP A 86 -1.30 15.49 8.97
CA TRP A 86 -0.93 14.11 9.27
C TRP A 86 -2.18 13.23 9.47
N TYR A 87 -3.13 13.70 10.27
CA TYR A 87 -4.38 12.98 10.53
C TYR A 87 -5.20 12.81 9.26
N LYS A 88 -5.33 13.86 8.44
CA LYS A 88 -6.03 13.77 7.15
C LYS A 88 -5.36 12.75 6.24
N TYR A 89 -4.03 12.79 6.12
CA TYR A 89 -3.26 11.87 5.31
C TYR A 89 -3.47 10.41 5.71
N LYS A 90 -3.38 10.11 7.02
CA LYS A 90 -3.62 8.76 7.57
C LYS A 90 -5.06 8.31 7.39
N ARG A 91 -6.03 9.17 7.74
CA ARG A 91 -7.46 8.86 7.63
C ARG A 91 -7.87 8.59 6.18
N THR A 92 -7.43 9.42 5.23
CA THR A 92 -7.70 9.21 3.81
C THR A 92 -7.11 7.89 3.32
N GLY A 93 -5.92 7.50 3.79
CA GLY A 93 -5.35 6.19 3.47
C GLY A 93 -6.19 5.03 3.96
N HIS A 94 -6.65 5.08 5.21
CA HIS A 94 -7.53 4.04 5.74
C HIS A 94 -8.89 3.99 5.04
N ILE A 95 -9.46 5.13 4.64
CA ILE A 95 -10.69 5.18 3.83
C ILE A 95 -10.45 4.50 2.47
N TRP A 96 -9.33 4.77 1.79
CA TRP A 96 -8.99 4.11 0.54
C TRP A 96 -8.75 2.60 0.71
N SER A 97 -8.17 2.17 1.83
CA SER A 97 -8.12 0.75 2.17
C SER A 97 -9.52 0.14 2.28
N LEU A 98 -10.48 0.84 2.92
CA LEU A 98 -11.86 0.34 2.97
C LEU A 98 -12.49 0.22 1.58
N VAL A 99 -12.32 1.23 0.73
CA VAL A 99 -12.80 1.19 -0.66
C VAL A 99 -12.20 0.00 -1.40
N LEU A 100 -10.89 -0.21 -1.30
CA LEU A 100 -10.20 -1.34 -1.93
C LEU A 100 -10.67 -2.69 -1.39
N GLY A 101 -10.89 -2.80 -0.07
CA GLY A 101 -11.42 -4.01 0.55
C GLY A 101 -12.82 -4.36 0.04
N CYS A 102 -13.71 -3.36 -0.05
CA CYS A 102 -15.04 -3.53 -0.66
C CYS A 102 -14.94 -3.94 -2.14
N MET A 103 -14.02 -3.35 -2.91
CA MET A 103 -13.79 -3.73 -4.30
C MET A 103 -13.36 -5.18 -4.42
N PHE A 104 -12.46 -5.68 -3.55
CA PHE A 104 -12.08 -7.09 -3.56
C PHE A 104 -13.24 -8.02 -3.19
N ILE A 105 -14.07 -7.67 -2.20
CA ILE A 105 -15.26 -8.49 -1.89
C ILE A 105 -16.23 -8.50 -3.08
N LEU A 106 -16.45 -7.37 -3.74
CA LEU A 106 -17.28 -7.32 -4.95
C LEU A 106 -16.71 -8.23 -6.05
N GLN A 107 -15.39 -8.22 -6.27
CA GLN A 107 -14.74 -9.11 -7.22
C GLN A 107 -14.95 -10.59 -6.85
N SER A 108 -14.87 -10.94 -5.56
CA SER A 108 -15.14 -12.31 -5.12
C SER A 108 -16.54 -12.79 -5.53
N VAL A 109 -17.56 -11.94 -5.43
CA VAL A 109 -18.93 -12.27 -5.86
C VAL A 109 -19.02 -12.35 -7.39
N LEU A 110 -18.35 -11.47 -8.12
CA LEU A 110 -18.35 -11.53 -9.60
C LEU A 110 -17.67 -12.80 -10.13
N PHE A 111 -16.69 -13.33 -9.40
CA PHE A 111 -15.98 -14.56 -9.77
C PHE A 111 -16.61 -15.85 -9.20
N SER A 112 -17.64 -15.78 -8.35
CA SER A 112 -18.29 -17.00 -7.83
C SER A 112 -19.09 -17.75 -8.89
N ASP A 113 -19.68 -17.01 -9.84
CA ASP A 113 -20.62 -17.56 -10.82
C ASP A 113 -19.93 -18.03 -12.12
N SER A 114 -18.65 -17.69 -12.32
CA SER A 114 -17.91 -17.98 -13.55
C SER A 114 -17.25 -19.36 -13.60
N GLY A 115 -17.65 -20.28 -12.70
CA GLY A 115 -17.05 -21.62 -12.61
C GLY A 115 -15.68 -21.58 -11.94
N ASP A 116 -15.61 -20.91 -10.79
CA ASP A 116 -14.53 -20.93 -9.77
C ASP A 116 -13.16 -21.43 -10.26
N GLY A 117 -12.57 -20.70 -11.22
CA GLY A 117 -11.24 -21.01 -11.73
C GLY A 117 -10.22 -21.01 -10.58
N VAL A 118 -9.30 -21.98 -10.60
CA VAL A 118 -8.19 -21.98 -9.65
C VAL A 118 -7.36 -20.73 -9.89
N PHE A 119 -7.08 -19.99 -8.82
CA PHE A 119 -6.19 -18.85 -8.84
C PHE A 119 -4.77 -19.33 -9.15
N GLN A 120 -4.45 -19.35 -10.45
CA GLN A 120 -3.14 -19.70 -10.96
C GLN A 120 -2.66 -18.53 -11.82
N LEU A 121 -1.78 -17.73 -11.24
CA LEU A 121 -1.00 -16.75 -11.99
C LEU A 121 0.32 -17.39 -12.38
N GLU A 122 0.73 -17.16 -13.61
CA GLU A 122 2.07 -17.53 -14.05
C GLU A 122 3.11 -16.88 -13.13
N ILE A 123 4.12 -17.64 -12.71
CA ILE A 123 5.12 -17.19 -11.74
C ILE A 123 5.86 -15.92 -12.23
N VAL A 124 6.12 -15.83 -13.53
CA VAL A 124 6.77 -14.67 -14.16
C VAL A 124 5.90 -13.42 -13.99
N LEU A 125 4.60 -13.55 -14.27
CA LEU A 125 3.65 -12.45 -14.10
C LEU A 125 3.50 -12.04 -12.63
N MET A 126 3.44 -13.01 -11.71
CA MET A 126 3.38 -12.75 -10.28
C MET A 126 4.61 -11.97 -9.79
N LEU A 127 5.81 -12.34 -10.27
CA LEU A 127 7.05 -11.62 -9.99
C LEU A 127 7.02 -10.20 -10.56
N ILE A 128 6.55 -10.00 -11.79
CA ILE A 128 6.43 -8.66 -12.40
C ILE A 128 5.53 -7.76 -11.55
N ILE A 129 4.37 -8.26 -11.12
CA ILE A 129 3.44 -7.51 -10.27
C ILE A 129 4.10 -7.21 -8.91
N ALA A 130 4.73 -8.21 -8.28
CA ALA A 130 5.40 -8.05 -6.99
C ALA A 130 6.53 -7.00 -7.03
N PHE A 131 7.40 -7.05 -8.04
CA PHE A 131 8.48 -6.07 -8.22
C PHE A 131 7.92 -4.67 -8.52
N THR A 132 6.88 -4.58 -9.34
CA THR A 132 6.23 -3.29 -9.65
C THR A 132 5.70 -2.65 -8.36
N VAL A 133 4.96 -3.40 -7.54
CA VAL A 133 4.45 -2.92 -6.24
C VAL A 133 5.59 -2.56 -5.30
N PHE A 134 6.64 -3.38 -5.21
CA PHE A 134 7.81 -3.12 -4.38
C PHE A 134 8.50 -1.79 -4.75
N ILE A 135 8.71 -1.55 -6.06
CA ILE A 135 9.30 -0.32 -6.58
C ILE A 135 8.38 0.88 -6.27
N MET A 136 7.07 0.75 -6.51
CA MET A 136 6.10 1.81 -6.24
C MET A 136 6.10 2.23 -4.76
N ILE A 137 6.13 1.27 -3.84
CA ILE A 137 6.18 1.57 -2.40
C ILE A 137 7.47 2.31 -2.06
N ASN A 138 8.62 1.87 -2.59
CA ASN A 138 9.91 2.53 -2.35
C ASN A 138 9.95 3.96 -2.91
N ILE A 139 9.45 4.17 -4.13
CA ILE A 139 9.35 5.51 -4.73
C ILE A 139 8.43 6.40 -3.89
N SER A 140 7.26 5.89 -3.48
CA SER A 140 6.32 6.62 -2.63
C SER A 140 6.97 7.03 -1.31
N LEU A 141 7.72 6.13 -0.69
CA LEU A 141 8.46 6.37 0.55
C LEU A 141 9.49 7.48 0.39
N ILE A 142 10.30 7.44 -0.68
CA ILE A 142 11.32 8.46 -0.96
C ILE A 142 10.69 9.83 -1.20
N ILE A 143 9.62 9.90 -2.00
CA ILE A 143 8.89 11.14 -2.26
C ILE A 143 8.32 11.71 -0.96
N HIS A 144 7.73 10.85 -0.13
CA HIS A 144 7.17 11.26 1.15
C HIS A 144 8.25 11.80 2.11
N PHE A 145 9.37 11.09 2.25
CA PHE A 145 10.50 11.51 3.09
C PHE A 145 11.03 12.87 2.67
N ARG A 146 11.33 13.03 1.38
CA ARG A 146 11.80 14.32 0.83
C ARG A 146 10.82 15.44 1.15
N LYS A 147 9.52 15.21 0.96
CA LYS A 147 8.49 16.23 1.19
C LYS A 147 8.36 16.59 2.67
N VAL A 148 8.41 15.62 3.58
CA VAL A 148 8.27 15.88 5.03
C VAL A 148 9.53 16.53 5.59
N ASP A 149 10.70 16.05 5.18
CA ASP A 149 11.97 16.47 5.76
C ASP A 149 12.36 17.88 5.33
N GLN A 150 12.02 18.28 4.09
CA GLN A 150 12.28 19.62 3.56
C GLN A 150 11.33 20.72 4.07
N ALA A 151 10.11 20.36 4.48
CA ALA A 151 9.12 21.37 4.88
C ALA A 151 9.53 22.06 6.20
N SER A 152 9.54 23.38 6.24
CA SER A 152 9.94 24.10 7.46
C SER A 152 8.76 24.39 8.38
N THR A 153 7.57 24.52 7.81
CA THR A 153 6.35 24.86 8.56
C THR A 153 5.18 23.91 8.25
N PRO A 154 4.26 23.68 9.20
CA PRO A 154 3.06 22.87 8.95
C PRO A 154 2.16 23.43 7.83
N VAL A 155 2.20 24.75 7.59
CA VAL A 155 1.39 25.43 6.55
C VAL A 155 1.74 24.93 5.14
N GLU A 156 2.99 24.52 4.90
CA GLU A 156 3.44 23.97 3.62
C GLU A 156 2.81 22.62 3.25
N PHE A 157 2.11 21.98 4.20
CA PHE A 157 1.35 20.75 3.96
C PHE A 157 -0.11 21.01 3.65
N GLN A 158 -0.61 22.25 3.64
CA GLN A 158 -2.02 22.51 3.38
C GLN A 158 -2.45 21.97 2.01
N GLY A 159 -3.42 21.05 2.02
CA GLY A 159 -3.90 20.38 0.81
C GLY A 159 -2.95 19.31 0.23
N TYR A 160 -1.84 19.01 0.91
CA TYR A 160 -0.90 17.94 0.54
C TYR A 160 -1.62 16.61 0.37
N THR A 161 -2.48 16.24 1.33
CA THR A 161 -3.25 14.99 1.30
C THR A 161 -4.03 14.85 -0.01
N ARG A 162 -4.81 15.87 -0.40
CA ARG A 162 -5.63 15.81 -1.61
C ARG A 162 -4.78 15.67 -2.88
N LYS A 163 -3.67 16.42 -2.96
CA LYS A 163 -2.75 16.36 -4.11
C LYS A 163 -2.10 14.98 -4.23
N THR A 164 -1.59 14.44 -3.12
CA THR A 164 -0.92 13.14 -3.12
C THR A 164 -1.86 12.00 -3.53
N TYR A 165 -3.08 11.96 -3.00
CA TYR A 165 -4.03 10.91 -3.40
C TYR A 165 -4.55 11.10 -4.83
N ALA A 166 -4.71 12.33 -5.31
CA ALA A 166 -5.07 12.57 -6.70
C ALA A 166 -3.99 12.09 -7.68
N VAL A 167 -2.71 12.37 -7.37
CA VAL A 167 -1.58 11.87 -8.16
C VAL A 167 -1.51 10.34 -8.10
N ALA A 168 -1.62 9.75 -6.90
CA ALA A 168 -1.61 8.30 -6.74
C ALA A 168 -2.73 7.61 -7.52
N PHE A 169 -3.94 8.20 -7.50
CA PHE A 169 -5.07 7.69 -8.27
C PHE A 169 -4.83 7.77 -9.78
N GLY A 170 -4.33 8.91 -10.28
CA GLY A 170 -3.98 9.06 -11.69
C GLY A 170 -2.89 8.09 -12.16
N VAL A 171 -1.83 7.92 -11.38
CA VAL A 171 -0.76 6.94 -11.67
C VAL A 171 -1.30 5.52 -11.64
N GLY A 172 -2.17 5.20 -10.67
CA GLY A 172 -2.81 3.89 -10.56
C GLY A 172 -3.66 3.54 -11.78
N ILE A 173 -4.47 4.49 -12.27
CA ILE A 173 -5.26 4.31 -13.51
C ILE A 173 -4.33 4.09 -14.70
N ALA A 174 -3.31 4.93 -14.87
CA ALA A 174 -2.38 4.83 -16.00
C ALA A 174 -1.69 3.46 -16.02
N LEU A 175 -1.20 2.98 -14.88
CA LEU A 175 -0.60 1.66 -14.75
C LEU A 175 -1.60 0.52 -15.01
N GLY A 176 -2.83 0.64 -14.51
CA GLY A 176 -3.89 -0.35 -14.76
C GLY A 176 -4.20 -0.50 -16.24
N VAL A 177 -4.31 0.62 -16.96
CA VAL A 177 -4.52 0.62 -18.42
C VAL A 177 -3.32 -0.01 -19.14
N LEU A 178 -2.09 0.34 -18.76
CA LEU A 178 -0.89 -0.26 -19.35
C LEU A 178 -0.82 -1.77 -19.14
N LEU A 179 -1.19 -2.26 -17.95
CA LEU A 179 -1.24 -3.70 -17.67
C LEU A 179 -2.30 -4.38 -18.54
N ILE A 180 -3.50 -3.81 -18.66
CA ILE A 180 -4.55 -4.37 -19.53
C ILE A 180 -4.07 -4.45 -20.98
N ILE A 181 -3.45 -3.39 -21.52
CA ILE A 181 -2.90 -3.39 -22.88
C ILE A 181 -1.84 -4.47 -23.03
N PHE A 182 -0.91 -4.57 -22.07
CA PHE A 182 0.13 -5.59 -22.06
C PHE A 182 -0.46 -7.01 -22.08
N PHE A 183 -1.45 -7.28 -21.22
CA PHE A 183 -2.15 -8.57 -21.19
C PHE A 183 -2.84 -8.88 -22.51
N VAL A 184 -3.65 -7.95 -23.03
CA VAL A 184 -4.33 -8.10 -24.32
C VAL A 184 -3.32 -8.40 -25.42
N SER A 185 -2.19 -7.68 -25.46
CA SER A 185 -1.16 -7.90 -26.46
C SER A 185 -0.48 -9.26 -26.38
N LEU A 186 -0.29 -9.80 -25.17
CA LEU A 186 0.40 -11.08 -24.94
C LEU A 186 -0.51 -12.29 -25.21
N PHE A 187 -1.82 -12.15 -24.98
CA PHE A 187 -2.80 -13.25 -25.16
C PHE A 187 -3.49 -13.25 -26.53
N LEU A 188 -3.42 -12.15 -27.30
CA LEU A 188 -3.96 -12.06 -28.67
C LEU A 188 -2.88 -12.13 -29.76
N SER A 189 -1.59 -12.19 -29.39
CA SER A 189 -0.45 -12.47 -30.29
C SER A 189 -0.11 -13.95 -30.30
#